data_AF-A0A3C0YR55-F1
#
_entry.id   AF-A0A3C0YR55-F1
#
_cell.length_a   1.000
_cell.length_b   1.000
_cell.length_c   1.000
_cell.angle_alpha   90.00
_cell.angle_beta   90.00
_cell.angle_gamma   90.00
#
_symmetry.space_group_name_H-M   'P 1'
#
loop_
_entity.id
_entity.type
_entity.pdbx_description
1 polymer ?
#
loop_
_entity_poly.entity_id
_entity_poly.type
_entity_poly.pdbx_seq_one_letter_code
_entity_poly.pdbx_strand_id
1 'polypeptide(L)'
;MAVSGYGNNKNKVVVYYVVIALIIIAAAIFIFYPHRKNKNAVEQPNAVETAQQNQAAPTQPSTSSQNTAAKNIAPGTPITPPANSTNPRAAALIADAQNNINAGKVIAARNILNDVLNMQLDPSTREIVKSQMTQLANEWLFTRVIQLGDELCSTYRVQPGDKLTFIAASHKIPYQLLMRINNITNERSLRSGQTLKVIQGPFHAVAYKSAFTMDLYLQNVYVKSYKVGIGKDGHETPPGLWKVKVGGKMIKPTWTDPETGHTFYASDPNYPLGSGWIALDGIDNRTRGINGIAIHGTKDENTIGTKSSLGCLRLYNGELTEVYDLLEPGQSEIRIVE
;
A
#
# COMPACT_ATOMS: atom_id res chain seq x y z
N MET A 1 38.42 73.07 -23.65
CA MET A 1 38.64 72.10 -24.74
C MET A 1 37.82 70.83 -24.45
N ALA A 2 37.16 70.30 -25.48
CA ALA A 2 36.57 68.94 -25.65
C ALA A 2 35.56 68.43 -24.58
N VAL A 3 34.27 68.13 -24.80
CA VAL A 3 33.43 67.51 -25.87
C VAL A 3 33.09 66.02 -25.63
N SER A 4 31.78 65.77 -25.51
CA SER A 4 30.95 64.63 -25.97
C SER A 4 31.07 63.22 -25.36
N GLY A 5 29.88 62.67 -25.07
CA GLY A 5 29.66 61.23 -24.87
C GLY A 5 28.22 60.82 -24.50
N TYR A 6 27.18 61.55 -24.95
CA TYR A 6 25.79 61.13 -24.74
C TYR A 6 25.28 60.40 -25.98
N GLY A 7 25.30 59.07 -25.97
CA GLY A 7 24.80 58.28 -27.09
C GLY A 7 24.57 56.81 -26.72
N ASN A 8 23.37 56.32 -27.04
CA ASN A 8 23.07 54.93 -27.39
C ASN A 8 22.53 53.94 -26.33
N ASN A 9 21.67 54.39 -25.40
CA ASN A 9 20.89 53.47 -24.54
C ASN A 9 19.50 53.09 -25.08
N LYS A 10 18.92 53.85 -26.02
CA LYS A 10 17.58 53.53 -26.59
C LYS A 10 17.61 52.33 -27.55
N ASN A 11 18.70 52.14 -28.29
CA ASN A 11 18.80 51.07 -29.29
C ASN A 11 18.97 49.68 -28.66
N LYS A 12 19.61 49.58 -27.48
CA LYS A 12 19.78 48.30 -26.77
C LYS A 12 18.47 47.75 -26.22
N VAL A 13 17.58 48.63 -25.75
CA VAL A 13 16.26 48.24 -25.24
C VAL A 13 15.35 47.78 -26.37
N VAL A 14 15.37 48.45 -27.53
CA VAL A 14 14.58 48.04 -28.70
C VAL A 14 15.03 46.69 -29.24
N VAL A 15 16.35 46.45 -29.34
CA VAL A 15 16.89 45.15 -29.78
C VAL A 15 16.49 44.03 -28.82
N TYR A 16 16.48 44.28 -27.51
CA TYR A 16 16.08 43.30 -26.50
C TYR A 16 14.61 42.85 -26.67
N TYR A 17 13.68 43.78 -26.88
CA TYR A 17 12.27 43.44 -27.08
C TYR A 17 11.98 42.77 -28.43
N VAL A 18 12.71 43.11 -29.49
CA VAL A 18 12.58 42.44 -30.80
C VAL A 18 13.03 40.97 -30.71
N VAL A 19 14.11 40.68 -29.99
CA VAL A 19 14.58 39.29 -29.79
C VAL A 19 13.56 38.47 -29.00
N ILE A 20 12.97 39.03 -27.94
CA ILE A 20 11.93 38.34 -27.16
C ILE A 20 10.68 38.07 -28.03
N ALA A 21 10.25 39.03 -28.84
CA ALA A 21 9.11 38.86 -29.73
C ALA A 21 9.34 37.75 -30.77
N LEU A 22 10.55 37.65 -31.34
CA LEU A 22 10.91 36.59 -32.30
C LEU A 22 10.93 35.20 -31.65
N ILE A 23 11.39 35.08 -30.41
CA ILE A 23 11.40 33.81 -29.68
C ILE A 23 9.95 33.34 -29.39
N ILE A 24 9.06 34.25 -29.03
CA ILE A 24 7.65 33.93 -28.78
C ILE A 24 6.95 33.49 -30.07
N ILE A 25 7.24 34.15 -31.21
CA ILE A 25 6.68 33.76 -32.51
C ILE A 25 7.19 32.38 -32.95
N ALA A 26 8.49 32.09 -32.76
CA ALA A 26 9.06 30.78 -33.07
C ALA A 26 8.45 29.65 -32.21
N ALA A 27 8.22 29.91 -30.91
CA ALA A 27 7.54 28.97 -30.02
C ALA A 27 6.08 28.74 -30.42
N ALA A 28 5.37 29.79 -30.86
CA ALA A 28 3.99 29.68 -31.34
C ALA A 28 3.89 28.86 -32.64
N ILE A 29 4.84 29.01 -33.58
CA ILE A 29 4.89 28.21 -34.82
C ILE A 29 5.12 26.72 -34.50
N PHE A 30 5.97 26.40 -33.52
CA PHE A 30 6.24 25.02 -33.11
C PHE A 30 5.04 24.34 -32.43
N ILE A 31 4.22 25.12 -31.71
CA ILE A 31 3.01 24.62 -31.03
C ILE A 31 1.84 24.45 -32.01
N PHE A 32 1.71 25.32 -33.02
CA PHE A 32 0.56 25.32 -33.94
C PHE A 32 0.79 24.61 -35.30
N TYR A 33 2.03 24.22 -35.64
CA TYR A 33 2.32 23.40 -36.83
C TYR A 33 2.86 22.02 -36.44
N PRO A 34 1.99 21.02 -36.14
CA PRO A 34 2.44 19.67 -35.89
C PRO A 34 3.02 19.07 -37.18
N HIS A 35 4.23 18.55 -37.08
CA HIS A 35 4.94 17.83 -38.14
C HIS A 35 4.06 16.70 -38.72
N ARG A 36 3.56 16.90 -39.95
CA ARG A 36 2.97 15.83 -40.77
C ARG A 36 4.09 14.88 -41.23
N LYS A 37 4.19 13.69 -40.63
CA LYS A 37 4.88 12.57 -41.30
C LYS A 37 3.91 11.92 -42.29
N ASN A 38 4.15 12.19 -43.57
CA ASN A 38 3.50 11.51 -44.68
C ASN A 38 3.83 10.01 -44.66
N LYS A 39 2.79 9.19 -44.71
CA LYS A 39 2.83 7.85 -45.30
C LYS A 39 2.97 8.03 -46.80
N ASN A 40 3.84 7.26 -47.45
CA ASN A 40 3.63 6.75 -48.80
C ASN A 40 4.35 5.41 -48.95
N ALA A 41 3.63 4.50 -49.61
CA ALA A 41 3.91 3.09 -49.81
C ALA A 41 4.81 2.82 -51.03
N VAL A 42 4.81 1.55 -51.47
CA VAL A 42 5.44 0.90 -52.65
C VAL A 42 6.74 0.18 -52.22
N GLU A 43 6.97 -1.13 -52.38
CA GLU A 43 6.43 -2.18 -53.28
C GLU A 43 6.75 -3.59 -52.69
N GLN A 44 5.98 -4.62 -53.06
CA GLN A 44 6.37 -6.03 -52.88
C GLN A 44 7.36 -6.48 -53.97
N PRO A 45 8.09 -7.59 -53.75
CA PRO A 45 7.92 -8.71 -54.66
C PRO A 45 7.83 -10.09 -53.99
N ASN A 46 7.45 -11.06 -54.83
CA ASN A 46 6.85 -12.36 -54.57
C ASN A 46 7.69 -13.42 -53.84
N ALA A 47 6.93 -14.32 -53.22
CA ALA A 47 7.11 -15.74 -52.92
C ALA A 47 8.40 -16.47 -53.33
N VAL A 48 9.00 -17.16 -52.36
CA VAL A 48 9.58 -18.50 -52.55
C VAL A 48 9.13 -19.41 -51.41
N GLU A 49 8.52 -20.51 -51.81
CA GLU A 49 8.11 -21.68 -51.05
C GLU A 49 9.33 -22.55 -50.72
N THR A 50 9.58 -22.90 -49.46
CA THR A 50 10.33 -24.13 -49.12
C THR A 50 10.04 -24.63 -47.69
N ALA A 51 9.45 -25.83 -47.64
CA ALA A 51 9.56 -26.91 -46.67
C ALA A 51 9.98 -26.60 -45.20
N GLN A 52 9.07 -26.88 -44.26
CA GLN A 52 9.44 -27.23 -42.88
C GLN A 52 9.20 -28.73 -42.63
N GLN A 53 10.31 -29.46 -42.54
CA GLN A 53 10.41 -30.77 -41.92
C GLN A 53 10.37 -30.63 -40.39
N ASN A 54 9.76 -31.63 -39.77
CA ASN A 54 9.77 -32.03 -38.35
C ASN A 54 11.01 -31.62 -37.53
N GLN A 55 10.79 -31.16 -36.29
CA GLN A 55 11.42 -31.74 -35.10
C GLN A 55 10.82 -31.27 -33.76
N ALA A 56 10.33 -32.27 -33.02
CA ALA A 56 10.33 -32.52 -31.57
C ALA A 56 10.14 -31.38 -30.54
N ALA A 57 9.17 -31.62 -29.66
CA ALA A 57 8.93 -30.97 -28.38
C ALA A 57 10.05 -31.18 -27.35
N PRO A 58 10.29 -30.21 -26.44
CA PRO A 58 10.91 -30.47 -25.15
C PRO A 58 9.86 -30.51 -24.03
N THR A 59 9.87 -31.64 -23.34
CA THR A 59 9.20 -31.95 -22.08
C THR A 59 9.53 -30.94 -20.97
N GLN A 60 8.49 -30.40 -20.33
CA GLN A 60 8.62 -29.70 -19.04
C GLN A 60 8.75 -30.72 -17.91
N PRO A 61 9.73 -30.58 -17.00
CA PRO A 61 9.70 -31.27 -15.71
C PRO A 61 8.75 -30.54 -14.76
N SER A 62 7.65 -31.20 -14.44
CA SER A 62 6.82 -30.93 -13.27
C SER A 62 7.61 -31.21 -12.00
N THR A 63 7.83 -30.18 -11.17
CA THR A 63 8.27 -30.38 -9.78
C THR A 63 7.20 -29.81 -8.84
N SER A 64 6.64 -30.74 -8.09
CA SER A 64 5.69 -30.59 -7.00
C SER A 64 6.29 -29.79 -5.85
N SER A 65 5.73 -28.60 -5.59
CA SER A 65 5.91 -27.94 -4.30
C SER A 65 4.88 -28.51 -3.32
N GLN A 66 5.34 -29.40 -2.46
CA GLN A 66 4.59 -29.90 -1.31
C GLN A 66 4.37 -28.76 -0.31
N ASN A 67 3.14 -28.25 -0.35
CA ASN A 67 2.53 -27.41 0.65
C ASN A 67 2.47 -28.19 1.99
N THR A 68 3.15 -27.71 3.02
CA THR A 68 2.94 -28.20 4.40
C THR A 68 2.51 -27.04 5.31
N ALA A 69 1.22 -27.07 5.60
CA ALA A 69 0.57 -26.72 6.87
C ALA A 69 0.52 -25.24 7.30
N ALA A 70 -0.11 -24.39 6.50
CA ALA A 70 -1.07 -23.43 7.06
C ALA A 70 -2.38 -24.19 7.30
N LYS A 71 -2.75 -24.38 8.56
CA LYS A 71 -4.03 -25.00 8.95
C LYS A 71 -5.17 -24.06 8.54
N ASN A 72 -5.71 -24.28 7.35
CA ASN A 72 -6.94 -23.63 6.87
C ASN A 72 -8.06 -23.92 7.87
N ILE A 73 -8.45 -22.92 8.66
CA ILE A 73 -9.71 -22.94 9.39
C ILE A 73 -10.79 -22.58 8.37
N ALA A 74 -11.74 -23.50 8.14
CA ALA A 74 -12.82 -23.31 7.18
C ALA A 74 -13.72 -22.12 7.58
N PRO A 75 -14.21 -21.33 6.60
CA PRO A 75 -15.22 -20.30 6.85
C PRO A 75 -16.48 -20.93 7.46
N GLY A 76 -16.91 -20.45 8.63
CA GLY A 76 -18.14 -20.90 9.29
C GLY A 76 -17.98 -21.97 10.37
N THR A 77 -16.78 -22.26 10.86
CA THR A 77 -16.63 -23.18 12.00
C THR A 77 -17.18 -22.52 13.27
N PRO A 78 -18.18 -23.10 13.97
CA PRO A 78 -18.68 -22.56 15.23
C PRO A 78 -17.56 -22.61 16.27
N ILE A 79 -17.22 -21.45 16.84
CA ILE A 79 -16.22 -21.37 17.90
C ILE A 79 -16.98 -21.30 19.22
N THR A 80 -17.10 -22.45 19.89
CA THR A 80 -17.45 -22.47 21.31
C THR A 80 -16.25 -21.90 22.07
N PRO A 81 -16.43 -20.92 22.98
CA PRO A 81 -15.34 -20.48 23.83
C PRO A 81 -14.68 -21.70 24.49
N PRO A 82 -13.35 -21.80 24.53
CA PRO A 82 -12.72 -22.84 25.34
C PRO A 82 -13.24 -22.73 26.77
N ALA A 83 -13.58 -23.87 27.39
CA ALA A 83 -14.22 -23.95 28.72
C ALA A 83 -13.45 -23.26 29.87
N ASN A 84 -12.24 -22.74 29.58
CA ASN A 84 -11.33 -22.09 30.50
C ASN A 84 -11.10 -20.59 30.20
N SER A 85 -12.02 -19.90 29.50
CA SER A 85 -11.89 -18.45 29.30
C SER A 85 -11.83 -17.74 30.66
N THR A 86 -10.74 -17.04 30.95
CA THR A 86 -10.52 -16.37 32.25
C THR A 86 -11.45 -15.18 32.49
N ASN A 87 -12.25 -14.79 31.49
CA ASN A 87 -13.19 -13.68 31.54
C ASN A 87 -14.60 -14.11 31.06
N PRO A 88 -15.54 -14.41 31.98
CA PRO A 88 -16.89 -14.84 31.63
C PRO A 88 -17.67 -13.84 30.77
N ARG A 89 -17.42 -12.53 30.96
CA ARG A 89 -18.05 -11.48 30.15
C ARG A 89 -17.58 -11.55 28.71
N ALA A 90 -16.27 -11.73 28.49
CA ALA A 90 -15.73 -11.88 27.15
C ALA A 90 -16.29 -13.12 26.46
N ALA A 91 -16.41 -14.25 27.16
CA ALA A 91 -17.01 -15.46 26.60
C ALA A 91 -18.48 -15.28 26.18
N ALA A 92 -19.28 -14.60 27.00
CA ALA A 92 -20.67 -14.30 26.66
C ALA A 92 -20.78 -13.40 25.42
N LEU A 93 -19.90 -12.39 25.30
CA LEU A 93 -19.85 -11.50 24.14
C LEU A 93 -19.37 -12.22 22.87
N ILE A 94 -18.40 -13.13 22.98
CA ILE A 94 -17.97 -13.97 21.85
C ILE A 94 -19.13 -14.85 21.36
N ALA A 95 -19.90 -15.45 22.28
CA ALA A 95 -21.08 -16.23 21.93
C ALA A 95 -22.17 -15.36 21.25
N ASP A 96 -22.40 -14.14 21.74
CA ASP A 96 -23.33 -13.19 21.12
C ASP A 96 -22.85 -12.74 19.72
N ALA A 97 -21.57 -12.44 19.56
CA ALA A 97 -20.99 -12.17 18.25
C ALA A 97 -21.19 -13.33 17.28
N GLN A 98 -21.01 -14.58 17.74
CA GLN A 98 -21.25 -15.76 16.92
C GLN A 98 -22.71 -15.87 16.49
N ASN A 99 -23.67 -15.57 17.37
CA ASN A 99 -25.08 -15.53 17.02
C ASN A 99 -25.37 -14.46 15.96
N ASN A 100 -24.74 -13.28 16.07
CA ASN A 100 -24.86 -12.22 15.08
C ASN A 100 -24.26 -12.64 13.72
N ILE A 101 -23.14 -13.34 13.70
CA ILE A 101 -22.55 -13.90 12.47
C ILE A 101 -23.50 -14.89 11.81
N ASN A 102 -24.04 -15.84 12.59
CA ASN A 102 -25.00 -16.82 12.09
C ASN A 102 -26.27 -16.17 11.54
N ALA A 103 -26.65 -15.01 12.08
CA ALA A 103 -27.78 -14.20 11.62
C ALA A 103 -27.44 -13.22 10.49
N GLY A 104 -26.21 -13.20 9.96
CA GLY A 104 -25.77 -12.28 8.92
C GLY A 104 -25.59 -10.82 9.36
N LYS A 105 -25.58 -10.54 10.67
CA LYS A 105 -25.42 -9.20 11.26
C LYS A 105 -23.93 -8.86 11.43
N VAL A 106 -23.22 -8.74 10.30
CA VAL A 106 -21.76 -8.58 10.24
C VAL A 106 -21.24 -7.40 11.08
N ILE A 107 -21.90 -6.24 11.02
CA ILE A 107 -21.46 -5.03 11.74
C ILE A 107 -21.64 -5.16 13.25
N ALA A 108 -22.74 -5.78 13.69
CA ALA A 108 -22.97 -6.04 15.11
C ALA A 108 -21.89 -6.99 15.66
N ALA A 109 -21.61 -8.08 14.96
CA ALA A 109 -20.56 -9.03 15.33
C ALA A 109 -19.17 -8.37 15.38
N ARG A 110 -18.82 -7.58 14.35
CA ARG A 110 -17.56 -6.82 14.29
C ARG A 110 -17.40 -5.93 15.51
N ASN A 111 -18.42 -5.15 15.85
CA ASN A 111 -18.35 -4.20 16.95
C ASN A 111 -18.17 -4.94 18.30
N ILE A 112 -18.95 -6.01 18.53
CA ILE A 112 -18.82 -6.84 19.75
C ILE A 112 -17.42 -7.44 19.87
N LEU A 113 -16.90 -8.04 18.80
CA LEU A 113 -15.56 -8.66 18.82
C LEU A 113 -14.44 -7.62 18.98
N ASN A 114 -14.60 -6.42 18.41
CA ASN A 114 -13.65 -5.33 18.62
C ASN A 114 -13.61 -4.89 20.09
N ASP A 115 -14.76 -4.82 20.75
CA ASP A 115 -14.85 -4.54 22.19
C ASP A 115 -14.22 -5.65 23.03
N VAL A 116 -14.43 -6.91 22.65
CA VAL A 116 -13.81 -8.08 23.28
C VAL A 116 -12.28 -8.01 23.20
N LEU A 117 -11.69 -7.53 22.10
CA LEU A 117 -10.23 -7.37 21.97
C LEU A 117 -9.63 -6.36 22.96
N ASN A 118 -10.42 -5.43 23.49
CA ASN A 118 -10.01 -4.49 24.54
C ASN A 118 -10.06 -5.11 25.95
N MET A 119 -10.59 -6.32 26.09
CA MET A 119 -10.65 -7.04 27.35
C MET A 119 -9.40 -7.91 27.57
N GLN A 120 -9.21 -8.35 28.82
CA GLN A 120 -8.25 -9.40 29.12
C GLN A 120 -8.76 -10.73 28.55
N LEU A 121 -7.92 -11.36 27.73
CA LEU A 121 -8.14 -12.64 27.07
C LEU A 121 -6.88 -13.48 27.22
N ASP A 122 -7.03 -14.80 27.31
CA ASP A 122 -5.89 -15.69 27.10
C ASP A 122 -5.40 -15.59 25.64
N PRO A 123 -4.13 -15.93 25.35
CA PRO A 123 -3.57 -15.78 24.01
C PRO A 123 -4.33 -16.57 22.93
N SER A 124 -4.81 -17.78 23.24
CA SER A 124 -5.51 -18.61 22.25
C SER A 124 -6.86 -17.99 21.87
N THR A 125 -7.64 -17.55 22.85
CA THR A 125 -8.92 -16.88 22.60
C THR A 125 -8.72 -15.57 21.85
N ARG A 126 -7.67 -14.80 22.17
CA ARG A 126 -7.36 -13.57 21.43
C ARG A 126 -7.08 -13.83 19.95
N GLU A 127 -6.29 -14.85 19.63
CA GLU A 127 -6.00 -15.21 18.23
C GLU A 127 -7.24 -15.71 17.49
N ILE A 128 -8.11 -16.45 18.16
CA ILE A 128 -9.42 -16.85 17.61
C ILE A 128 -10.26 -15.62 17.25
N VAL A 129 -10.41 -14.67 18.18
CA VAL A 129 -11.20 -13.44 17.96
C VAL A 129 -10.59 -12.61 16.83
N LYS A 130 -9.26 -12.48 16.79
CA LYS A 130 -8.54 -11.81 15.68
C LYS A 130 -8.77 -12.47 14.34
N SER A 131 -8.75 -13.80 14.28
CA SER A 131 -9.03 -14.55 13.05
C SER A 131 -10.44 -14.29 12.56
N GLN A 132 -11.43 -14.31 13.46
CA GLN A 132 -12.82 -14.02 13.13
C GLN A 132 -13.02 -12.58 12.67
N MET A 133 -12.38 -11.60 13.32
CA MET A 133 -12.39 -10.21 12.86
C MET A 133 -11.78 -10.04 11.46
N THR A 134 -10.73 -10.80 11.15
CA THR A 134 -10.12 -10.81 9.81
C THR A 134 -11.09 -11.36 8.75
N GLN A 135 -11.82 -12.42 9.08
CA GLN A 135 -12.86 -12.98 8.22
C GLN A 135 -13.97 -11.95 7.98
N LEU A 136 -14.47 -11.30 9.04
CA LEU A 136 -15.49 -10.25 8.90
C LEU A 136 -14.98 -9.08 8.04
N ALA A 137 -13.73 -8.64 8.21
CA ALA A 137 -13.15 -7.58 7.38
C ALA A 137 -13.18 -7.94 5.88
N ASN A 138 -12.97 -9.20 5.52
CA ASN A 138 -13.10 -9.64 4.13
C ASN A 138 -14.54 -9.58 3.60
N GLU A 139 -15.55 -9.53 4.47
CA GLU A 139 -16.96 -9.43 4.08
C GLU A 139 -17.44 -7.97 4.01
N TRP A 140 -17.16 -7.16 5.05
CA TRP A 140 -17.67 -5.79 5.14
C TRP A 140 -16.72 -4.73 4.61
N LEU A 141 -15.39 -4.93 4.67
CA LEU A 141 -14.42 -3.88 4.35
C LEU A 141 -13.92 -4.00 2.91
N PHE A 142 -13.43 -5.18 2.53
CA PHE A 142 -12.73 -5.39 1.25
C PHE A 142 -13.63 -5.84 0.09
N THR A 143 -14.94 -5.69 0.23
CA THR A 143 -15.93 -5.92 -0.84
C THR A 143 -16.58 -4.59 -1.27
N ARG A 144 -17.37 -4.60 -2.34
CA ARG A 144 -18.22 -3.45 -2.72
C ARG A 144 -19.50 -3.33 -1.86
N VAL A 145 -19.79 -4.31 -1.01
CA VAL A 145 -21.01 -4.32 -0.20
C VAL A 145 -20.91 -3.27 0.90
N ILE A 146 -21.99 -2.52 1.10
CA ILE A 146 -22.15 -1.62 2.24
C ILE A 146 -23.16 -2.27 3.18
N GLN A 147 -22.71 -2.53 4.40
CA GLN A 147 -23.54 -3.16 5.41
C GLN A 147 -24.44 -2.11 6.08
N LEU A 148 -25.66 -2.49 6.42
CA LEU A 148 -26.59 -1.62 7.13
C LEU A 148 -26.01 -1.23 8.51
N GLY A 149 -26.00 0.07 8.81
CA GLY A 149 -25.47 0.59 10.07
C GLY A 149 -23.93 0.65 10.13
N ASP A 150 -23.23 0.46 9.01
CA ASP A 150 -21.79 0.70 8.97
C ASP A 150 -21.48 2.20 8.87
N GLU A 151 -20.71 2.71 9.84
CA GLU A 151 -20.26 4.09 9.88
C GLU A 151 -18.87 4.27 9.22
N LEU A 152 -18.16 3.18 8.93
CA LEU A 152 -16.82 3.19 8.35
C LEU A 152 -16.82 3.07 6.83
N CYS A 153 -17.93 2.65 6.23
CA CYS A 153 -18.11 2.60 4.79
C CYS A 153 -19.36 3.36 4.39
N SER A 154 -19.28 4.09 3.28
CA SER A 154 -20.44 4.77 2.72
C SER A 154 -20.40 4.75 1.20
N THR A 155 -21.47 5.29 0.61
CA THR A 155 -21.59 5.45 -0.83
C THR A 155 -21.16 6.86 -1.24
N TYR A 156 -20.35 6.96 -2.27
CA TYR A 156 -20.00 8.23 -2.92
C TYR A 156 -20.48 8.25 -4.37
N ARG A 157 -21.19 9.31 -4.76
CA ARG A 157 -21.58 9.53 -6.16
C ARG A 157 -20.58 10.46 -6.82
N VAL A 158 -19.87 9.94 -7.82
CA VAL A 158 -18.84 10.67 -8.56
C VAL A 158 -19.46 11.88 -9.26
N GLN A 159 -18.84 13.03 -9.08
CA GLN A 159 -19.22 14.30 -9.68
C GLN A 159 -18.38 14.58 -10.94
N PRO A 160 -18.88 15.43 -11.87
CA PRO A 160 -18.06 15.90 -12.98
C PRO A 160 -16.77 16.59 -12.49
N GLY A 161 -15.62 16.11 -12.98
CA GLY A 161 -14.30 16.67 -12.64
C GLY A 161 -13.56 15.98 -11.50
N ASP A 162 -14.20 15.02 -10.81
CA ASP A 162 -13.55 14.24 -9.76
C ASP A 162 -12.33 13.46 -10.26
N LYS A 163 -11.37 13.28 -9.35
CA LYS A 163 -10.25 12.35 -9.49
C LYS A 163 -10.24 11.40 -8.32
N LEU A 164 -9.89 10.14 -8.57
CA LEU A 164 -9.77 9.13 -7.51
C LEU A 164 -8.83 9.56 -6.39
N THR A 165 -7.74 10.26 -6.73
CA THR A 165 -6.79 10.81 -5.75
C THR A 165 -7.43 11.81 -4.80
N PHE A 166 -8.31 12.68 -5.28
CA PHE A 166 -8.99 13.66 -4.43
C PHE A 166 -10.10 13.04 -3.58
N ILE A 167 -10.88 12.12 -4.17
CA ILE A 167 -11.89 11.35 -3.42
C ILE A 167 -11.21 10.55 -2.31
N ALA A 168 -10.15 9.80 -2.62
CA ALA A 168 -9.46 8.98 -1.64
C ALA A 168 -8.81 9.83 -0.53
N ALA A 169 -8.20 10.97 -0.88
CA ALA A 169 -7.61 11.89 0.07
C ALA A 169 -8.63 12.49 1.04
N SER A 170 -9.84 12.86 0.59
CA SER A 170 -10.90 13.36 1.49
C SER A 170 -11.36 12.29 2.49
N HIS A 171 -11.23 11.02 2.12
CA HIS A 171 -11.50 9.87 2.97
C HIS A 171 -10.26 9.31 3.70
N LYS A 172 -9.09 9.96 3.58
CA LYS A 172 -7.82 9.58 4.24
C LYS A 172 -7.39 8.13 3.95
N ILE A 173 -7.56 7.70 2.71
CA ILE A 173 -7.12 6.39 2.22
C ILE A 173 -6.30 6.54 0.94
N PRO A 174 -5.42 5.57 0.60
CA PRO A 174 -4.78 5.56 -0.70
C PRO A 174 -5.79 5.35 -1.82
N TYR A 175 -5.59 6.01 -2.96
CA TYR A 175 -6.49 5.87 -4.09
C TYR A 175 -6.45 4.46 -4.71
N GLN A 176 -5.35 3.72 -4.53
CA GLN A 176 -5.21 2.31 -4.89
C GLN A 176 -6.22 1.45 -4.13
N LEU A 177 -6.46 1.74 -2.83
CA LEU A 177 -7.51 1.05 -2.06
C LEU A 177 -8.89 1.32 -2.65
N LEU A 178 -9.19 2.60 -2.93
CA LEU A 178 -10.46 3.00 -3.52
C LEU A 178 -10.70 2.31 -4.87
N MET A 179 -9.65 2.20 -5.70
CA MET A 179 -9.69 1.47 -6.96
C MET A 179 -9.96 -0.02 -6.75
N ARG A 180 -9.19 -0.66 -5.86
CA ARG A 180 -9.26 -2.09 -5.58
C ARG A 180 -10.65 -2.50 -5.11
N ILE A 181 -11.19 -1.84 -4.08
CA ILE A 181 -12.51 -2.19 -3.54
C ILE A 181 -13.63 -1.92 -4.56
N ASN A 182 -13.44 -0.97 -5.47
CA ASN A 182 -14.40 -0.65 -6.52
C ASN A 182 -14.04 -1.30 -7.87
N ASN A 183 -13.23 -2.36 -7.93
CA ASN A 183 -12.75 -3.02 -9.16
C ASN A 183 -12.45 -2.06 -10.33
N ILE A 184 -11.82 -0.92 -10.04
CA ILE A 184 -11.37 0.05 -11.04
C ILE A 184 -9.93 -0.32 -11.38
N THR A 185 -9.68 -0.77 -12.61
CA THR A 185 -8.34 -1.19 -13.05
C THR A 185 -7.51 -0.04 -13.61
N ASN A 186 -8.14 1.08 -13.95
CA ASN A 186 -7.48 2.24 -14.54
C ASN A 186 -8.15 3.51 -14.03
N GLU A 187 -7.36 4.49 -13.59
CA GLU A 187 -7.86 5.75 -13.06
C GLU A 187 -8.77 6.51 -14.06
N ARG A 188 -8.48 6.38 -15.36
CA ARG A 188 -9.23 7.03 -16.43
C ARG A 188 -10.62 6.42 -16.68
N SER A 189 -10.93 5.28 -16.05
CA SER A 189 -12.24 4.65 -16.21
C SER A 189 -13.30 5.19 -15.25
N LEU A 190 -12.92 6.11 -14.34
CA LEU A 190 -13.86 6.80 -13.46
C LEU A 190 -14.88 7.61 -14.28
N ARG A 191 -16.18 7.39 -14.02
CA ARG A 191 -17.27 8.07 -14.74
C ARG A 191 -18.09 8.95 -13.81
N SER A 192 -18.46 10.14 -14.29
CA SER A 192 -19.44 10.98 -13.60
C SER A 192 -20.77 10.22 -13.40
N GLY A 193 -21.36 10.36 -12.22
CA GLY A 193 -22.56 9.65 -11.80
C GLY A 193 -22.35 8.20 -11.37
N GLN A 194 -21.13 7.65 -11.52
CA GLN A 194 -20.79 6.34 -10.98
C GLN A 194 -20.90 6.35 -9.46
N THR A 195 -21.40 5.25 -8.91
CA THR A 195 -21.47 5.03 -7.47
C THR A 195 -20.26 4.23 -7.02
N LEU A 196 -19.53 4.74 -6.03
CA LEU A 196 -18.39 4.08 -5.40
C LEU A 196 -18.73 3.74 -3.96
N LYS A 197 -18.22 2.62 -3.47
CA LYS A 197 -17.99 2.44 -2.04
C LYS A 197 -16.76 3.24 -1.64
N VAL A 198 -16.85 3.98 -0.54
CA VAL A 198 -15.70 4.65 0.08
C VAL A 198 -15.53 4.15 1.51
N ILE A 199 -14.27 4.04 1.94
CA ILE A 199 -13.88 3.65 3.30
C ILE A 199 -13.42 4.91 4.02
N GLN A 200 -13.93 5.17 5.22
CA GLN A 200 -13.50 6.30 6.03
C GLN A 200 -12.25 5.93 6.82
N GLY A 201 -11.09 6.28 6.25
CA GLY A 201 -9.78 6.13 6.87
C GLY A 201 -9.53 7.07 8.05
N PRO A 202 -8.31 7.06 8.60
CA PRO A 202 -7.15 6.33 8.10
C PRO A 202 -6.98 4.92 8.69
N PHE A 203 -6.12 4.12 8.07
CA PHE A 203 -5.60 2.89 8.66
C PHE A 203 -4.39 3.19 9.57
N HIS A 204 -4.25 2.45 10.66
CA HIS A 204 -3.12 2.51 11.59
C HIS A 204 -2.60 1.10 11.84
N ALA A 205 -1.40 1.00 12.43
CA ALA A 205 -0.89 -0.30 12.88
C ALA A 205 -0.22 -0.23 14.25
N VAL A 206 -0.18 -1.38 14.92
CA VAL A 206 0.57 -1.59 16.15
C VAL A 206 1.50 -2.78 15.95
N ALA A 207 2.80 -2.56 16.02
CA ALA A 207 3.81 -3.61 15.95
C ALA A 207 4.24 -4.03 17.36
N TYR A 208 4.18 -5.33 17.65
CA TYR A 208 4.57 -5.94 18.91
C TYR A 208 5.88 -6.69 18.70
N LYS A 209 6.98 -6.16 19.22
CA LYS A 209 8.33 -6.74 19.01
C LYS A 209 8.43 -8.15 19.60
N SER A 210 7.93 -8.34 20.82
CA SER A 210 7.93 -9.61 21.56
C SER A 210 7.16 -10.73 20.87
N ALA A 211 6.07 -10.38 20.16
CA ALA A 211 5.24 -11.33 19.42
C ALA A 211 5.64 -11.46 17.94
N PHE A 212 6.53 -10.59 17.43
CA PHE A 212 6.85 -10.47 16.01
C PHE A 212 5.61 -10.32 15.13
N THR A 213 4.66 -9.49 15.58
CA THR A 213 3.42 -9.22 14.84
C THR A 213 3.19 -7.73 14.63
N MET A 214 2.42 -7.40 13.60
CA MET A 214 1.89 -6.06 13.37
C MET A 214 0.39 -6.16 13.10
N ASP A 215 -0.40 -5.63 14.02
CA ASP A 215 -1.85 -5.56 13.90
C ASP A 215 -2.25 -4.28 13.16
N LEU A 216 -3.11 -4.42 12.15
CA LEU A 216 -3.67 -3.34 11.36
C LEU A 216 -5.09 -3.00 11.86
N TYR A 217 -5.38 -1.72 11.91
CA TYR A 217 -6.67 -1.16 12.32
C TYR A 217 -7.16 -0.17 11.27
N LEU A 218 -8.48 -0.15 11.03
CA LEU A 218 -9.15 0.99 10.41
C LEU A 218 -9.67 1.87 11.53
N GLN A 219 -9.09 3.06 11.70
CA GLN A 219 -9.27 3.87 12.90
C GLN A 219 -8.96 3.03 14.16
N ASN A 220 -9.97 2.65 14.94
CA ASN A 220 -9.87 1.82 16.14
C ASN A 220 -10.42 0.39 15.97
N VAL A 221 -10.85 0.00 14.76
CA VAL A 221 -11.41 -1.31 14.48
C VAL A 221 -10.31 -2.23 13.96
N TYR A 222 -10.06 -3.34 14.64
CA TYR A 222 -9.08 -4.34 14.22
C TYR A 222 -9.45 -4.92 12.84
N VAL A 223 -8.45 -5.10 11.97
CA VAL A 223 -8.64 -5.61 10.60
C VAL A 223 -7.91 -6.93 10.40
N LYS A 224 -6.58 -6.97 10.63
CA LYS A 224 -5.73 -8.12 10.31
C LYS A 224 -4.41 -8.03 11.07
N SER A 225 -3.75 -9.16 11.28
CA SER A 225 -2.39 -9.22 11.85
C SER A 225 -1.42 -9.79 10.82
N TYR A 226 -0.19 -9.29 10.84
CA TYR A 226 0.90 -9.69 9.97
C TYR A 226 2.09 -10.15 10.80
N LYS A 227 2.79 -11.21 10.38
CA LYS A 227 4.06 -11.59 11.01
C LYS A 227 5.15 -10.65 10.51
N VAL A 228 6.03 -10.17 11.40
CA VAL A 228 7.09 -9.22 11.05
C VAL A 228 8.48 -9.70 11.45
N GLY A 229 9.48 -9.36 10.65
CA GLY A 229 10.89 -9.34 11.09
C GLY A 229 11.22 -7.98 11.71
N ILE A 230 12.11 -7.95 12.71
CA ILE A 230 12.51 -6.73 13.41
C ILE A 230 14.04 -6.60 13.46
N GLY A 231 14.51 -5.49 14.05
CA GLY A 231 15.93 -5.18 14.23
C GLY A 231 16.70 -6.27 14.97
N LYS A 232 17.91 -6.58 14.48
CA LYS A 232 18.91 -7.39 15.20
C LYS A 232 19.41 -6.66 16.45
N ASP A 233 20.04 -7.39 17.36
CA ASP A 233 20.65 -6.77 18.54
C ASP A 233 21.72 -5.73 18.10
N GLY A 234 21.73 -4.56 18.75
CA GLY A 234 22.51 -3.38 18.35
C GLY A 234 21.88 -2.52 17.25
N HIS A 235 20.82 -3.00 16.59
CA HIS A 235 20.00 -2.26 15.62
C HIS A 235 18.52 -2.48 15.90
N GLU A 236 18.12 -2.44 17.17
CA GLU A 236 16.77 -2.74 17.60
C GLU A 236 15.76 -1.83 16.89
N THR A 237 14.62 -2.39 16.50
CA THR A 237 13.50 -1.59 16.00
C THR A 237 13.04 -0.64 17.12
N PRO A 238 13.11 0.69 16.94
CA PRO A 238 12.91 1.60 18.06
C PRO A 238 11.42 1.68 18.46
N PRO A 239 11.08 1.43 19.73
CA PRO A 239 9.71 1.55 20.21
C PRO A 239 9.27 3.02 20.23
N GLY A 240 8.01 3.25 19.91
CA GLY A 240 7.42 4.59 19.92
C GLY A 240 6.41 4.82 18.82
N LEU A 241 6.03 6.08 18.64
CA LEU A 241 5.09 6.49 17.61
C LEU A 241 5.81 6.93 16.34
N TRP A 242 5.34 6.39 15.23
CA TRP A 242 5.81 6.65 13.89
C TRP A 242 4.64 7.06 12.99
N LYS A 243 4.93 7.84 11.97
CA LYS A 243 3.99 8.24 10.93
C LYS A 243 4.50 7.80 9.58
N VAL A 244 3.62 7.32 8.71
CA VAL A 244 3.99 7.06 7.31
C VAL A 244 4.36 8.37 6.65
N LYS A 245 5.61 8.46 6.17
CA LYS A 245 6.17 9.68 5.61
C LYS A 245 5.47 10.10 4.33
N VAL A 246 5.13 11.38 4.20
CA VAL A 246 4.59 11.97 2.96
C VAL A 246 5.62 11.80 1.83
N GLY A 247 5.21 11.18 0.72
CA GLY A 247 6.12 10.81 -0.37
C GLY A 247 7.10 9.68 -0.04
N GLY A 248 6.98 9.03 1.12
CA GLY A 248 7.89 8.00 1.61
C GLY A 248 7.62 6.58 1.10
N LYS A 249 6.68 6.42 0.16
CA LYS A 249 6.26 5.14 -0.39
C LYS A 249 6.87 4.92 -1.78
N MET A 250 7.62 3.84 -1.95
CA MET A 250 8.35 3.56 -3.18
C MET A 250 8.31 2.07 -3.53
N ILE A 251 8.12 1.76 -4.82
CA ILE A 251 8.24 0.40 -5.35
C ILE A 251 9.71 0.16 -5.72
N LYS A 252 10.32 -0.82 -5.07
CA LYS A 252 11.73 -1.23 -5.26
C LYS A 252 12.71 -0.05 -5.47
N PRO A 253 12.80 0.92 -4.53
CA PRO A 253 13.73 2.04 -4.70
C PRO A 253 15.19 1.59 -4.73
N THR A 254 16.06 2.37 -5.36
CA THR A 254 17.51 2.25 -5.13
C THR A 254 17.78 2.43 -3.64
N TRP A 255 18.60 1.55 -3.07
CA TRP A 255 18.88 1.54 -1.64
C TRP A 255 20.36 1.31 -1.38
N THR A 256 20.96 2.16 -0.55
CA THR A 256 22.34 2.00 -0.11
C THR A 256 22.34 1.41 1.30
N ASP A 257 23.01 0.28 1.45
CA ASP A 257 23.20 -0.37 2.74
C ASP A 257 24.04 0.52 3.66
N PRO A 258 23.52 0.95 4.82
CA PRO A 258 24.26 1.83 5.72
C PRO A 258 25.45 1.15 6.39
N GLU A 259 25.50 -0.19 6.45
CA GLU A 259 26.64 -0.92 7.04
C GLU A 259 27.77 -1.14 6.02
N THR A 260 27.43 -1.54 4.80
CA THR A 260 28.43 -1.92 3.78
C THR A 260 28.72 -0.82 2.77
N GLY A 261 27.87 0.20 2.66
CA GLY A 261 27.93 1.23 1.62
C GLY A 261 27.54 0.74 0.23
N HIS A 262 27.13 -0.53 0.08
CA HIS A 262 26.74 -1.10 -1.21
C HIS A 262 25.37 -0.59 -1.64
N THR A 263 25.27 -0.11 -2.88
CA THR A 263 24.02 0.35 -3.48
C THR A 263 23.37 -0.75 -4.30
N PHE A 264 22.15 -1.13 -3.89
CA PHE A 264 21.29 -2.08 -4.57
C PHE A 264 20.30 -1.36 -5.49
N TYR A 265 20.11 -1.93 -6.68
CA TYR A 265 19.13 -1.52 -7.68
C TYR A 265 17.99 -2.54 -7.78
N ALA A 266 16.83 -2.10 -8.28
CA ALA A 266 15.64 -2.95 -8.40
C ALA A 266 15.84 -4.22 -9.23
N SER A 267 16.80 -4.19 -10.18
CA SER A 267 17.19 -5.30 -11.05
C SER A 267 18.09 -6.33 -10.36
N ASP A 268 18.64 -6.01 -9.20
CA ASP A 268 19.65 -6.86 -8.58
C ASP A 268 19.01 -8.17 -8.10
N PRO A 269 19.60 -9.32 -8.44
CA PRO A 269 19.06 -10.61 -8.00
C PRO A 269 18.94 -10.70 -6.48
N ASN A 270 19.82 -10.03 -5.74
CA ASN A 270 19.88 -10.02 -4.27
C ASN A 270 19.25 -8.76 -3.63
N TYR A 271 18.35 -8.07 -4.34
CA TYR A 271 17.69 -6.87 -3.82
C TYR A 271 16.99 -7.11 -2.47
N PRO A 272 17.37 -6.40 -1.39
CA PRO A 272 16.99 -6.78 -0.03
C PRO A 272 15.61 -6.30 0.42
N LEU A 273 15.07 -5.24 -0.19
CA LEU A 273 13.83 -4.60 0.25
C LEU A 273 12.56 -5.26 -0.32
N GLY A 274 12.69 -6.32 -1.10
CA GLY A 274 11.56 -7.08 -1.61
C GLY A 274 10.68 -6.27 -2.58
N SER A 275 9.36 -6.26 -2.36
CA SER A 275 8.38 -5.60 -3.23
C SER A 275 8.30 -4.07 -3.09
N GLY A 276 8.82 -3.48 -2.01
CA GLY A 276 8.68 -2.04 -1.80
C GLY A 276 9.17 -1.52 -0.46
N TRP A 277 8.93 -0.23 -0.23
CA TRP A 277 9.40 0.54 0.91
C TRP A 277 8.35 1.55 1.37
N ILE A 278 8.11 1.60 2.68
CA ILE A 278 7.23 2.56 3.34
C ILE A 278 8.04 3.26 4.44
N ALA A 279 8.57 4.45 4.13
CA ALA A 279 9.36 5.22 5.08
C ALA A 279 8.51 5.71 6.26
N LEU A 280 9.11 5.72 7.45
CA LEU A 280 8.48 6.18 8.68
C LEU A 280 9.24 7.40 9.23
N ASP A 281 8.49 8.44 9.61
CA ASP A 281 9.02 9.57 10.38
C ASP A 281 8.64 9.39 11.87
N GLY A 282 9.60 9.58 12.76
CA GLY A 282 9.36 9.55 14.20
C GLY A 282 8.62 10.80 14.69
N ILE A 283 7.53 10.62 15.45
CA ILE A 283 6.63 11.72 15.85
C ILE A 283 6.53 11.94 17.37
N ASP A 284 7.11 11.07 18.20
CA ASP A 284 7.19 11.26 19.66
C ASP A 284 8.62 11.58 20.13
N ASN A 285 8.81 11.83 21.43
CA ASN A 285 10.12 12.20 21.98
C ASN A 285 11.15 11.07 21.93
N ARG A 286 10.74 9.81 21.71
CA ARG A 286 11.64 8.65 21.60
C ARG A 286 12.07 8.40 20.16
N THR A 287 11.22 8.74 19.20
CA THR A 287 11.44 8.44 17.78
C THR A 287 11.88 9.65 16.96
N ARG A 288 11.57 10.87 17.40
CA ARG A 288 11.93 12.11 16.69
C ARG A 288 13.44 12.20 16.52
N GLY A 289 13.87 12.43 15.28
CA GLY A 289 15.28 12.51 14.89
C GLY A 289 15.90 11.18 14.46
N ILE A 290 15.21 10.05 14.66
CA ILE A 290 15.62 8.77 14.09
C ILE A 290 15.22 8.75 12.61
N ASN A 291 16.19 8.43 11.75
CA ASN A 291 16.02 8.35 10.30
C ASN A 291 16.28 6.92 9.81
N GLY A 292 15.81 6.61 8.60
CA GLY A 292 16.11 5.34 7.92
C GLY A 292 15.26 4.14 8.37
N ILE A 293 14.25 4.36 9.22
CA ILE A 293 13.30 3.31 9.61
C ILE A 293 12.14 3.24 8.61
N ALA A 294 11.76 2.03 8.25
CA ALA A 294 10.69 1.75 7.29
C ALA A 294 10.01 0.42 7.56
N ILE A 295 8.87 0.23 6.89
CA ILE A 295 8.27 -1.09 6.63
C ILE A 295 8.65 -1.49 5.20
N HIS A 296 9.25 -2.65 5.01
CA HIS A 296 9.64 -3.13 3.68
C HIS A 296 9.45 -4.63 3.52
N GLY A 297 9.48 -5.11 2.28
CA GLY A 297 9.41 -6.53 1.96
C GLY A 297 10.74 -7.22 2.22
N THR A 298 10.91 -8.46 1.83
CA THR A 298 12.24 -9.08 1.90
C THR A 298 12.43 -10.14 0.85
N LYS A 299 13.69 -10.33 0.43
CA LYS A 299 14.07 -11.52 -0.33
C LYS A 299 14.27 -12.75 0.57
N ASP A 300 14.61 -12.54 1.84
CA ASP A 300 14.89 -13.61 2.79
C ASP A 300 13.71 -13.80 3.73
N GLU A 301 12.73 -14.56 3.26
CA GLU A 301 11.47 -14.82 3.98
C GLU A 301 11.67 -15.52 5.33
N ASN A 302 12.78 -16.23 5.52
CA ASN A 302 13.12 -16.86 6.80
C ASN A 302 13.43 -15.84 7.91
N THR A 303 13.67 -14.57 7.54
CA THR A 303 13.89 -13.49 8.50
C THR A 303 12.60 -12.98 9.15
N ILE A 304 11.44 -13.31 8.61
CA ILE A 304 10.15 -12.92 9.18
C ILE A 304 9.86 -13.72 10.45
N GLY A 305 9.60 -13.03 11.56
CA GLY A 305 9.52 -13.64 12.90
C GLY A 305 10.84 -13.68 13.66
N THR A 306 11.87 -12.99 13.18
CA THR A 306 13.20 -13.00 13.78
C THR A 306 13.74 -11.58 13.94
N LYS A 307 14.82 -11.47 14.72
CA LYS A 307 15.63 -10.25 14.86
C LYS A 307 16.77 -10.29 13.84
N SER A 308 16.64 -9.57 12.73
CA SER A 308 17.58 -9.68 11.60
C SER A 308 17.77 -8.39 10.79
N SER A 309 16.91 -7.39 10.95
CA SER A 309 16.97 -6.15 10.17
C SER A 309 17.90 -5.12 10.83
N LEU A 310 18.14 -4.01 10.14
CA LEU A 310 18.85 -2.85 10.68
C LEU A 310 17.90 -1.85 11.36
N GLY A 311 16.86 -2.37 12.02
CA GLY A 311 15.84 -1.59 12.73
C GLY A 311 14.50 -1.49 12.01
N CYS A 312 14.42 -1.80 10.72
CA CYS A 312 13.17 -1.79 9.95
C CYS A 312 12.23 -2.95 10.31
N LEU A 313 10.93 -2.75 10.05
CA LEU A 313 9.94 -3.83 10.06
C LEU A 313 9.94 -4.53 8.69
N ARG A 314 10.14 -5.85 8.68
CA ARG A 314 10.10 -6.67 7.46
C ARG A 314 8.78 -7.42 7.37
N LEU A 315 8.19 -7.46 6.18
CA LEU A 315 7.00 -8.24 5.85
C LEU A 315 7.28 -9.21 4.70
N TYR A 316 6.43 -10.22 4.55
CA TYR A 316 6.33 -10.97 3.30
C TYR A 316 5.91 -10.03 2.15
N ASN A 317 6.40 -10.27 0.93
CA ASN A 317 6.21 -9.33 -0.19
C ASN A 317 4.73 -9.10 -0.58
N GLY A 318 3.91 -10.14 -0.50
CA GLY A 318 2.46 -10.03 -0.72
C GLY A 318 1.79 -9.18 0.35
N GLU A 319 2.12 -9.41 1.61
CA GLU A 319 1.57 -8.65 2.75
C GLU A 319 2.02 -7.19 2.74
N LEU A 320 3.28 -6.91 2.36
CA LEU A 320 3.73 -5.55 2.15
C LEU A 320 2.87 -4.84 1.10
N THR A 321 2.51 -5.52 0.01
CA THR A 321 1.68 -4.94 -1.06
C THR A 321 0.30 -4.56 -0.52
N GLU A 322 -0.30 -5.42 0.30
CA GLU A 322 -1.55 -5.09 1.00
C GLU A 322 -1.38 -3.85 1.91
N VAL A 323 -0.38 -3.86 2.79
CA VAL A 323 -0.11 -2.74 3.73
C VAL A 323 0.20 -1.44 2.99
N TYR A 324 0.90 -1.53 1.85
CA TYR A 324 1.20 -0.42 0.97
C TYR A 324 -0.08 0.20 0.39
N ASP A 325 -1.08 -0.60 0.05
CA ASP A 325 -2.35 -0.08 -0.46
C ASP A 325 -3.29 0.40 0.66
N LEU A 326 -3.00 0.12 1.93
CA LEU A 326 -3.88 0.46 3.06
C LEU A 326 -3.45 1.72 3.82
N LEU A 327 -2.14 1.89 4.05
CA LEU A 327 -1.64 3.03 4.84
C LEU A 327 -1.63 4.32 4.02
N GLU A 328 -2.11 5.44 4.56
CA GLU A 328 -2.09 6.74 3.88
C GLU A 328 -0.95 7.63 4.43
N PRO A 329 -0.01 8.08 3.58
CA PRO A 329 1.05 8.99 4.02
C PRO A 329 0.53 10.25 4.73
N GLY A 330 1.19 10.64 5.83
CA GLY A 330 0.78 11.78 6.66
C GLY A 330 -0.43 11.54 7.55
N GLN A 331 -1.21 10.48 7.32
CA GLN A 331 -2.40 10.12 8.11
C GLN A 331 -2.16 8.87 8.97
N SER A 332 -1.60 7.83 8.38
CA SER A 332 -1.35 6.55 9.04
C SER A 332 -0.23 6.62 10.05
N GLU A 333 -0.47 6.00 11.20
CA GLU A 333 0.47 5.94 12.32
C GLU A 333 0.77 4.48 12.67
N ILE A 334 2.02 4.23 13.03
CA ILE A 334 2.53 2.92 13.43
C ILE A 334 3.06 3.07 14.84
N ARG A 335 2.43 2.39 15.78
CA ARG A 335 2.90 2.32 17.17
C ARG A 335 3.73 1.07 17.35
N ILE A 336 5.01 1.22 17.64
CA ILE A 336 5.89 0.10 17.94
C ILE A 336 5.99 -0.03 19.46
N VAL A 337 5.68 -1.22 19.95
CA VAL A 337 5.77 -1.58 21.38
C VAL A 337 6.65 -2.82 21.56
N GLU A 338 7.05 -3.03 22.81
CA GLU A 338 7.90 -4.15 23.20
C GLU A 338 7.28 -5.53 22.95
#